data_AF-A0A6M0EWS6-F1
#
_entry.id   AF-A0A6M0EWS6-F1
#
_cell.length_a   1.000
_cell.length_b   1.000
_cell.length_c   1.000
_cell.angle_alpha   90.00
_cell.angle_beta   90.00
_cell.angle_gamma   90.00
#
_symmetry.space_group_name_H-M   'P 1'
#
loop_
_entity.id
_entity.type
_entity.pdbx_description
1 polymer ?
#
loop_
_entity_poly.entity_id
_entity_poly.type
_entity_poly.pdbx_seq_one_letter_code
_entity_poly.pdbx_strand_id
1 'polypeptide(L)'
;MSSETNSQASSTTGADAVDEAIAKGIDLDGSPIPEAKLSLYQKVMGLEAGRQRSGVSNTMRSRIVRIGAKHIAQEELNQMLIGADFVPLKEKEIAFYYGSK
;
A
#
# COMPACT_ATOMS: atom_id res chain seq x y z
N MET A 1 15.90 40.92 9.43
CA MET A 1 16.66 39.97 8.61
C MET A 1 16.10 38.60 8.94
N SER A 2 15.09 38.20 8.18
CA SER A 2 14.30 36.99 8.37
C SER A 2 14.97 35.85 7.62
N SER A 3 15.26 34.75 8.31
CA SER A 3 15.45 33.42 7.71
C SER A 3 15.24 32.38 8.81
N GLU A 4 13.99 32.17 9.22
CA GLU A 4 13.60 30.90 9.82
C GLU A 4 13.52 29.88 8.67
N THR A 5 14.59 29.11 8.50
CA THR A 5 14.56 27.93 7.64
C THR A 5 13.65 26.92 8.32
N ASN A 6 12.41 26.87 7.84
CA ASN A 6 11.44 25.84 8.14
C ASN A 6 12.00 24.50 7.64
N SER A 7 12.76 23.81 8.50
CA SER A 7 13.07 22.39 8.35
C SER A 7 11.78 21.60 8.53
N GLN A 8 10.94 21.61 7.50
CA GLN A 8 9.84 20.65 7.38
C GLN A 8 10.50 19.27 7.30
N ALA A 9 10.54 18.58 8.43
CA ALA A 9 10.85 17.17 8.49
C ALA A 9 9.81 16.45 7.64
N SER A 10 10.17 16.18 6.38
CA SER A 10 9.42 15.28 5.51
C SER A 10 9.41 13.92 6.19
N SER A 11 8.30 13.59 6.85
CA SER A 11 8.12 12.29 7.47
C SER A 11 8.28 11.21 6.40
N THR A 12 9.29 10.36 6.53
CA THR A 12 9.53 9.20 5.64
C THR A 12 8.55 8.05 5.89
N THR A 13 7.49 8.33 6.66
CA THR A 13 6.54 7.35 7.17
C THR A 13 5.16 7.61 6.57
N GLY A 14 4.45 6.53 6.26
CA GLY A 14 3.15 6.59 5.59
C GLY A 14 3.24 6.22 4.11
N ALA A 15 2.13 5.76 3.55
CA ALA A 15 2.05 5.32 2.15
C ALA A 15 2.33 6.48 1.18
N ASP A 16 2.00 7.70 1.58
CA ASP A 16 2.02 8.89 0.69
C ASP A 16 3.45 9.45 0.50
N ALA A 17 4.37 9.18 1.43
CA ALA A 17 5.74 9.71 1.37
C ALA A 17 6.51 9.22 0.13
N VAL A 18 6.28 7.97 -0.28
CA VAL A 18 6.92 7.38 -1.46
C VAL A 18 6.32 7.95 -2.75
N ASP A 19 5.00 8.10 -2.80
CA ASP A 19 4.32 8.64 -3.98
C ASP A 19 4.71 10.10 -4.24
N GLU A 20 4.86 10.92 -3.19
CA GLU A 20 5.38 12.28 -3.29
C GLU A 20 6.82 12.34 -3.81
N ALA A 21 7.69 11.44 -3.33
CA ALA A 21 9.09 11.36 -3.73
C ALA A 21 9.21 11.00 -5.22
N ILE A 22 8.46 9.99 -5.67
CA ILE A 22 8.37 9.59 -7.07
C ILE A 22 7.87 10.74 -7.95
N ALA A 23 6.84 11.48 -7.51
CA ALA A 23 6.32 12.64 -8.24
C ALA A 23 7.36 13.77 -8.39
N LYS A 24 8.24 13.94 -7.40
CA LYS A 24 9.35 14.91 -7.42
C LYS A 24 10.59 14.38 -8.16
N GLY A 25 10.62 13.09 -8.53
CA GLY A 25 11.78 12.46 -9.18
C GLY A 25 12.98 12.27 -8.26
N ILE A 26 12.77 12.27 -6.94
CA ILE A 26 13.80 12.09 -5.91
C ILE A 26 13.44 10.93 -4.98
N ASP A 27 14.43 10.22 -4.46
CA ASP A 27 14.23 9.19 -3.45
C ASP A 27 14.04 9.83 -2.05
N LEU A 28 13.70 9.04 -1.04
CA LEU A 28 13.49 9.50 0.34
C LEU A 28 14.78 10.03 0.99
N ASP A 29 15.94 9.67 0.43
CA ASP A 29 17.25 10.21 0.83
C ASP A 29 17.65 11.49 0.05
N GLY A 30 16.80 11.95 -0.87
CA GLY A 30 17.03 13.14 -1.69
C GLY A 30 17.86 12.91 -2.97
N SER A 31 18.32 11.68 -3.22
CA SER A 31 19.00 11.33 -4.47
C SER A 31 18.05 11.33 -5.67
N PRO A 32 18.50 11.67 -6.89
CA PRO A 32 17.63 11.64 -8.07
C PRO A 32 17.28 10.20 -8.47
N ILE A 33 16.02 9.95 -8.80
CA ILE A 33 15.57 8.66 -9.33
C ILE A 33 16.06 8.53 -10.78
N PRO A 34 16.72 7.41 -11.16
CA PRO A 34 17.11 7.17 -12.55
C PRO A 34 15.93 7.24 -13.52
N GLU A 35 16.08 7.99 -14.62
CA GLU A 35 15.02 8.27 -15.59
C GLU A 35 14.37 7.01 -16.16
N ALA A 36 15.16 5.96 -16.44
CA ALA A 36 14.65 4.69 -16.92
C ALA A 36 13.68 4.02 -15.93
N LYS A 37 13.93 4.16 -14.61
CA LYS A 37 13.04 3.63 -13.56
C LYS A 37 11.74 4.44 -13.49
N LEU A 38 11.85 5.77 -13.53
CA LEU A 38 10.70 6.67 -13.47
C LEU A 38 9.79 6.49 -14.69
N SER A 39 10.38 6.40 -15.88
CA SER A 39 9.66 6.15 -17.14
C SER A 39 8.91 4.81 -17.12
N LEU A 40 9.56 3.76 -16.61
CA LEU A 40 8.91 2.47 -16.46
C LEU A 40 7.74 2.51 -15.47
N TYR A 41 7.93 3.15 -14.31
CA TYR A 41 6.88 3.33 -13.31
C TYR A 41 5.67 4.07 -13.90
N GLN A 42 5.88 5.22 -14.54
CA GLN A 42 4.82 6.02 -15.14
C GLN A 42 4.05 5.24 -16.20
N LYS A 43 4.77 4.51 -17.07
CA LYS A 43 4.15 3.64 -18.08
C LYS A 43 3.22 2.60 -17.45
N VAL A 44 3.66 1.90 -16.42
CA VAL A 44 2.86 0.85 -15.77
C VAL A 44 1.69 1.44 -14.98
N MET A 45 1.89 2.53 -14.24
CA MET A 45 0.81 3.20 -13.50
C MET A 45 -0.26 3.77 -14.44
N GLY A 46 0.15 4.27 -15.61
CA GLY A 46 -0.77 4.70 -16.66
C GLY A 46 -1.70 3.58 -17.17
N LEU A 47 -1.23 2.32 -17.17
CA LEU A 47 -2.08 1.17 -17.53
C LEU A 47 -3.15 0.89 -16.46
N GLU A 48 -2.82 1.07 -15.18
CA GLU A 48 -3.78 0.88 -14.08
C GLU A 48 -4.85 1.99 -14.03
N ALA A 49 -4.55 3.19 -14.53
CA ALA A 49 -5.49 4.32 -14.54
C ALA A 49 -6.78 4.05 -15.36
N GLY A 50 -6.72 3.16 -16.35
CA GLY A 50 -7.89 2.74 -17.14
C GLY A 50 -8.70 1.59 -16.54
N ARG A 51 -8.28 1.04 -15.39
CA ARG A 51 -8.87 -0.16 -14.84
C ARG A 51 -10.10 0.15 -13.98
N GLN A 52 -11.22 -0.52 -14.27
CA GLN A 52 -12.38 -0.51 -13.39
C GLN A 52 -12.03 -1.14 -12.04
N ARG A 53 -12.20 -0.38 -10.96
CA ARG A 53 -11.94 -0.86 -9.60
C ARG A 53 -13.05 -1.81 -9.15
N SER A 54 -12.69 -2.79 -8.32
CA SER A 54 -13.59 -3.82 -7.78
C SER A 54 -14.61 -3.32 -6.75
N GLY A 55 -14.73 -2.00 -6.55
CA GLY A 55 -15.57 -1.36 -5.54
C GLY A 55 -14.89 -1.23 -4.17
N VAL A 56 -15.44 -0.37 -3.32
CA VAL A 56 -14.87 0.00 -2.01
C VAL A 56 -14.85 -1.19 -1.05
N SER A 57 -15.97 -1.92 -0.92
CA SER A 57 -16.09 -3.05 0.01
C SER A 57 -15.07 -4.17 -0.31
N ASN A 58 -14.94 -4.56 -1.58
CA ASN A 58 -13.93 -5.54 -1.99
C ASN A 58 -12.51 -5.06 -1.71
N THR A 59 -12.24 -3.77 -1.98
CA THR A 59 -10.93 -3.16 -1.69
C THR A 59 -10.61 -3.16 -0.20
N MET A 60 -11.59 -2.81 0.65
CA MET A 60 -11.47 -2.86 2.11
C MET A 60 -11.16 -4.28 2.58
N ARG A 61 -11.95 -5.28 2.15
CA ARG A 61 -11.73 -6.68 2.50
C ARG A 61 -10.33 -7.15 2.12
N SER A 62 -9.90 -6.90 0.88
CA SER A 62 -8.55 -7.30 0.43
C SER A 62 -7.44 -6.64 1.23
N ARG A 63 -7.60 -5.36 1.64
CA ARG A 63 -6.63 -4.68 2.50
C ARG A 63 -6.60 -5.28 3.91
N ILE A 64 -7.77 -5.54 4.50
CA ILE A 64 -7.91 -6.20 5.80
C ILE A 64 -7.22 -7.55 5.79
N VAL A 65 -7.49 -8.42 4.81
CA VAL A 65 -6.85 -9.74 4.72
C VAL A 65 -5.33 -9.63 4.60
N ARG A 66 -4.84 -8.79 3.68
CA ARG A 66 -3.39 -8.66 3.40
C ARG A 66 -2.59 -8.09 4.58
N ILE A 67 -3.14 -7.13 5.31
CA ILE A 67 -2.46 -6.48 6.43
C ILE A 67 -2.72 -7.26 7.72
N GLY A 68 -3.98 -7.62 7.98
CA GLY A 68 -4.40 -8.38 9.15
C GLY A 68 -3.64 -9.69 9.30
N ALA A 69 -3.38 -10.42 8.20
CA ALA A 69 -2.66 -11.70 8.29
C ALA A 69 -1.20 -11.59 8.77
N LYS A 70 -0.62 -10.38 8.76
CA LYS A 70 0.72 -10.12 9.33
C LYS A 70 0.70 -10.00 10.86
N HIS A 71 -0.46 -9.71 11.45
CA HIS A 71 -0.58 -9.30 12.84
C HIS A 71 -1.59 -10.14 13.65
N ILE A 72 -2.54 -10.79 12.99
CA ILE A 72 -3.69 -11.46 13.59
C ILE A 72 -3.66 -12.94 13.21
N ALA A 73 -3.95 -13.83 14.18
CA ALA A 73 -4.04 -15.26 13.94
C ALA A 73 -5.15 -15.57 12.93
N GLN A 74 -5.00 -16.66 12.17
CA GLN A 74 -5.93 -17.01 11.08
C GLN A 74 -7.39 -17.07 11.56
N GLU A 75 -7.66 -17.79 12.66
CA GLU A 75 -9.01 -17.96 13.17
C GLU A 75 -9.61 -16.63 13.62
N GLU A 76 -8.84 -15.83 14.37
CA GLU A 76 -9.27 -14.51 14.85
C GLU A 76 -9.60 -13.57 13.68
N LEU A 77 -8.74 -13.48 12.67
CA LEU A 77 -9.00 -12.65 11.49
C LEU A 77 -10.24 -13.12 10.72
N ASN A 78 -10.46 -14.44 10.65
CA ASN A 78 -11.63 -15.00 9.99
C ASN A 78 -12.93 -14.62 10.71
N GLN A 79 -12.95 -14.73 12.04
CA GLN A 79 -14.10 -14.31 12.85
C GLN A 79 -14.37 -12.80 12.75
N MET A 80 -13.33 -11.98 12.71
CA MET A 80 -13.48 -10.53 12.49
C MET A 80 -14.10 -10.20 11.12
N LEU A 81 -13.74 -10.94 10.06
CA LEU A 81 -14.35 -10.77 8.74
C LEU A 81 -15.84 -11.13 8.77
N ILE A 82 -16.18 -12.28 9.35
CA ILE A 82 -17.57 -12.75 9.48
C ILE A 82 -18.39 -11.75 10.30
N GLY A 83 -17.87 -11.30 11.45
CA GLY A 83 -18.56 -10.35 12.32
C GLY A 83 -18.78 -8.96 11.71
N ALA A 84 -18.06 -8.63 10.63
CA ALA A 84 -18.21 -7.40 9.87
C ALA A 84 -18.91 -7.61 8.52
N ASP A 85 -19.61 -8.74 8.35
CA ASP A 85 -20.34 -9.11 7.13
C ASP A 85 -19.45 -9.18 5.86
N PHE A 86 -18.15 -9.40 6.02
CA PHE A 86 -17.26 -9.73 4.91
C PHE A 86 -17.25 -11.23 4.64
N VAL A 87 -16.99 -11.58 3.38
CA VAL A 87 -16.73 -12.98 3.02
C VAL A 87 -15.57 -13.52 3.87
N PRO A 88 -15.69 -14.71 4.50
CA PRO A 88 -14.63 -15.34 5.29
C PRO A 88 -13.33 -15.50 4.51
N LEU A 89 -12.23 -15.82 5.19
CA LEU A 89 -10.97 -16.15 4.54
C LEU A 89 -11.16 -17.30 3.53
N LYS A 90 -10.67 -17.10 2.31
CA LYS A 90 -10.70 -18.12 1.26
C LYS A 90 -9.51 -19.05 1.41
N GLU A 91 -9.63 -20.30 0.98
CA GLU A 91 -8.55 -21.29 1.04
C GLU A 91 -7.24 -20.79 0.41
N LYS A 92 -7.32 -20.13 -0.75
CA LYS A 92 -6.14 -19.53 -1.40
C LYS A 92 -5.50 -18.40 -0.58
N GLU A 93 -6.29 -17.66 0.19
CA GLU A 93 -5.79 -16.59 1.05
C GLU A 93 -5.12 -17.22 2.28
N ILE A 94 -5.71 -18.28 2.84
CA ILE A 94 -5.13 -19.05 3.94
C ILE A 94 -3.78 -19.65 3.52
N ALA A 95 -3.75 -20.36 2.39
CA ALA A 95 -2.52 -20.97 1.87
C ALA A 95 -1.42 -19.94 1.63
N PHE A 96 -1.76 -18.77 1.07
CA PHE A 96 -0.78 -17.74 0.76
C PHE A 96 -0.26 -16.99 2.01
N TYR A 97 -1.12 -16.63 2.96
CA TYR A 97 -0.73 -15.78 4.10
C TYR A 97 -0.35 -16.58 5.37
N TYR A 98 -0.84 -17.81 5.52
CA TYR A 98 -0.64 -18.63 6.72
C TYR A 98 0.00 -20.00 6.44
N GLY A 99 0.01 -20.47 5.19
CA GLY A 99 0.49 -21.81 4.84
C GLY A 99 2.02 -22.00 4.82
N SER A 100 2.80 -20.94 5.04
CA SER A 100 4.28 -20.98 5.05
C SER A 100 4.90 -20.60 6.39
N LYS A 101 4.10 -20.61 7.47
CA LYS A 101 4.59 -20.44 8.84
C LYS A 101 4.91 -21.79 9.49
#